data_AF-A0A9W9JEN7-F1
#
_entry.id   AF-A0A9W9JEN7-F1
#
_cell.length_a   1.000
_cell.length_b   1.000
_cell.length_c   1.000
_cell.angle_alpha   90.00
_cell.angle_beta   90.00
_cell.angle_gamma   90.00
#
_symmetry.space_group_name_H-M   'P 1'
#
loop_
_entity.id
_entity.type
_entity.pdbx_description
1 polymer ?
#
loop_
_entity_poly.entity_id
_entity_poly.type
_entity_poly.pdbx_seq_one_letter_code
_entity_poly.pdbx_strand_id
1 'polypeptide(L)'
;MGQAEEALGTDVIKFPRGFLNHGISGHDQSDILWKLTGNLGGEQYRDLVRGPLNEACMCAERQGYHYPSPPTSEWTRSNPVENSLPQAGVELNTASFRLDVPDGWDVPMSGIVGNFTKSTPGENYRRQLSVNVNNLGPQTVFPVSNGILNHDGTT
;
A
#
# COMPACT_ATOMS: atom_id res chain seq x y z
N MET A 1 -3.09 2.20 -9.17
CA MET A 1 -3.41 1.83 -10.57
C MET A 1 -2.37 2.34 -11.57
N GLY A 2 -1.24 2.91 -11.17
CA GLY A 2 -0.20 3.36 -12.12
C GLY A 2 -0.62 4.54 -13.02
N GLN A 3 0.28 4.94 -13.91
CA GLN A 3 -0.02 5.81 -15.05
C GLN A 3 -0.72 5.03 -16.16
N ALA A 4 -1.40 5.72 -17.05
CA ALA A 4 -2.04 5.06 -18.19
C ALA A 4 -0.99 4.73 -19.27
N GLU A 5 -1.23 3.66 -20.01
CA GLU A 5 -0.46 3.32 -21.21
C GLU A 5 -0.83 4.26 -22.37
N GLU A 6 0.06 4.35 -23.36
CA GLU A 6 -0.08 5.22 -24.51
C GLU A 6 -0.12 4.42 -25.82
N ALA A 7 -1.13 4.69 -26.64
CA ALA A 7 -1.14 4.29 -28.05
C ALA A 7 -0.53 5.40 -28.91
N LEU A 8 0.13 5.03 -30.01
CA LEU A 8 0.78 5.98 -30.93
C LEU A 8 -0.18 7.10 -31.37
N GLY A 9 0.27 8.35 -31.22
CA GLY A 9 -0.51 9.53 -31.62
C GLY A 9 -1.52 10.01 -30.57
N THR A 10 -1.44 9.52 -29.34
CA THR A 10 -2.25 9.98 -28.20
C THR A 10 -1.36 10.56 -27.10
N ASP A 11 -1.93 11.33 -26.18
CA ASP A 11 -1.20 11.91 -25.02
C ASP A 11 -1.71 11.34 -23.68
N VAL A 12 -2.24 10.12 -23.70
CA VAL A 12 -2.95 9.49 -22.58
C VAL A 12 -2.05 9.26 -21.36
N ILE A 13 -0.76 9.01 -21.56
CA ILE A 13 0.20 8.87 -20.44
C ILE A 13 0.32 10.15 -19.60
N LYS A 14 0.02 11.31 -20.20
CA LYS A 14 0.08 12.61 -19.54
C LYS A 14 -1.15 12.90 -18.68
N PHE A 15 -2.13 11.99 -18.61
CA PHE A 15 -3.28 12.18 -17.74
C PHE A 15 -2.83 12.37 -16.28
N PRO A 16 -3.16 13.52 -15.66
CA PRO A 16 -2.67 13.84 -14.33
C PRO A 16 -3.27 12.90 -13.27
N ARG A 17 -2.63 12.91 -12.10
CA ARG A 17 -3.12 12.26 -10.88
C ARG A 17 -3.20 13.32 -9.79
N GLY A 18 -4.37 13.44 -9.15
CA GLY A 18 -4.62 14.43 -8.11
C GLY A 18 -5.91 15.20 -8.34
N PHE A 19 -5.99 16.41 -7.76
CA PHE A 19 -7.14 17.29 -7.92
C PHE A 19 -7.08 18.02 -9.27
N LEU A 20 -8.14 17.90 -10.06
CA LEU A 20 -8.27 18.60 -11.35
C LEU A 20 -8.99 19.94 -11.22
N ASN A 21 -9.90 20.04 -10.26
CA ASN A 21 -10.67 21.24 -9.98
C ASN A 21 -11.23 21.16 -8.54
N HIS A 22 -11.53 22.30 -7.92
CA HIS A 22 -12.18 22.39 -6.62
C HIS A 22 -13.14 23.59 -6.56
N GLY A 23 -14.09 23.53 -5.64
CA GLY A 23 -14.97 24.66 -5.35
C GLY A 23 -15.52 24.52 -3.94
N ILE A 24 -15.48 25.61 -3.17
CA ILE A 24 -16.08 25.70 -1.85
C ILE A 24 -17.17 26.77 -1.93
N SER A 25 -18.39 26.40 -1.56
CA SER A 25 -19.52 27.33 -1.59
C SER A 25 -19.23 28.56 -0.71
N GLY A 26 -19.44 29.75 -1.26
CA GLY A 26 -19.20 31.01 -0.57
C GLY A 26 -17.74 31.45 -0.47
N HIS A 27 -16.81 30.78 -1.16
CA HIS A 27 -15.39 31.09 -1.16
C HIS A 27 -14.81 31.11 -2.58
N ASP A 28 -13.82 31.96 -2.80
CA ASP A 28 -13.06 31.97 -4.05
C ASP A 28 -12.05 30.81 -4.05
N GLN A 29 -11.71 30.29 -5.23
CA GLN A 29 -10.73 29.20 -5.33
C GLN A 29 -9.36 29.56 -4.73
N SER A 30 -8.99 30.85 -4.79
CA SER A 30 -7.75 31.40 -4.24
C SER A 30 -7.67 31.40 -2.71
N ASP A 31 -8.80 31.20 -2.03
CA ASP A 31 -8.83 31.12 -0.56
C ASP A 31 -8.13 29.86 -0.04
N ILE A 32 -7.91 28.87 -0.91
CA ILE A 32 -7.27 27.60 -0.56
C ILE A 32 -5.80 27.62 -0.96
N LEU A 33 -4.93 27.48 0.05
CA LEU A 33 -3.50 27.22 -0.14
C LEU A 33 -3.23 25.71 -0.06
N TRP A 34 -2.62 25.17 -1.11
CA TRP A 34 -2.39 23.73 -1.23
C TRP A 34 -1.00 23.31 -0.78
N LYS A 35 -0.93 22.16 -0.12
CA LYS A 35 0.29 21.37 0.07
C LYS A 35 0.00 19.94 -0.37
N LEU A 36 0.97 19.34 -1.07
CA LEU A 36 0.87 17.96 -1.54
C LEU A 36 2.16 17.21 -1.25
N THR A 37 2.06 15.89 -1.14
CA THR A 37 3.22 15.00 -1.06
C THR A 37 2.91 13.71 -1.80
N GLY A 38 3.90 13.24 -2.57
CA GLY A 38 3.98 11.88 -3.08
C GLY A 38 4.81 11.01 -2.15
N ASN A 39 5.58 10.09 -2.73
CA ASN A 39 6.69 9.42 -2.05
C ASN A 39 7.71 10.43 -1.54
N LEU A 40 8.44 10.06 -0.48
CA LEU A 40 9.40 10.95 0.14
C LEU A 40 10.52 11.29 -0.86
N GLY A 41 10.66 12.57 -1.19
CA GLY A 41 11.65 13.06 -2.15
C GLY A 41 11.19 13.07 -3.61
N GLY A 42 10.03 12.52 -3.94
CA GLY A 42 9.54 12.47 -5.33
C GLY A 42 10.52 11.70 -6.22
N GLU A 43 10.98 12.33 -7.30
CA GLU A 43 11.99 11.77 -8.21
C GLU A 43 13.36 11.55 -7.55
N GLN A 44 13.62 12.23 -6.42
CA GLN A 44 14.77 11.96 -5.55
C GLN A 44 14.40 10.93 -4.47
N TYR A 45 13.86 9.79 -4.91
CA TYR A 45 13.35 8.73 -4.06
C TYR A 45 14.43 8.16 -3.13
N ARG A 46 14.02 7.70 -1.94
CA ARG A 46 14.94 7.27 -0.89
C ARG A 46 15.38 5.82 -1.00
N ASP A 47 14.51 4.94 -1.49
CA ASP A 47 14.83 3.52 -1.62
C ASP A 47 15.47 3.19 -2.98
N LEU A 48 16.79 3.30 -3.03
CA LEU A 48 17.56 2.97 -4.23
C LEU A 48 17.62 1.46 -4.51
N VAL A 49 17.30 0.61 -3.52
CA VAL A 49 17.36 -0.85 -3.67
C VAL A 49 16.07 -1.39 -4.28
N ARG A 50 14.91 -0.91 -3.81
CA ARG A 50 13.58 -1.34 -4.30
C ARG A 50 13.04 -0.48 -5.45
N GLY A 51 13.68 0.66 -5.71
CA GLY A 51 13.41 1.50 -6.87
C GLY A 51 12.30 2.54 -6.67
N PRO A 52 12.06 3.37 -7.69
CA PRO A 52 11.30 4.62 -7.55
C PRO A 52 9.79 4.44 -7.29
N LEU A 53 9.23 3.27 -7.56
CA LEU A 53 7.78 3.03 -7.51
C LEU A 53 7.34 2.13 -6.35
N ASN A 54 8.28 1.66 -5.53
CA ASN A 54 7.98 0.77 -4.40
C ASN A 54 7.18 1.49 -3.31
N GLU A 55 7.50 2.75 -3.07
CA GLU A 55 6.88 3.57 -2.02
C GLU A 55 5.89 4.57 -2.61
N ALA A 56 4.74 4.72 -1.97
CA ALA A 56 3.78 5.76 -2.28
C ALA A 56 3.81 6.88 -1.21
N CYS A 57 2.66 7.48 -0.92
CA CYS A 57 2.55 8.71 -0.14
C CYS A 57 1.98 8.52 1.27
N MET A 58 1.86 7.31 1.80
CA MET A 58 1.37 7.13 3.16
C MET A 58 2.39 7.65 4.18
N CYS A 59 1.91 8.15 5.33
CA CYS A 59 2.81 8.67 6.36
C CYS A 59 3.85 7.62 6.78
N ALA A 60 3.40 6.37 7.00
CA ALA A 60 4.25 5.26 7.36
C ALA A 60 5.27 4.88 6.26
N GLU A 61 4.89 4.97 4.98
CA GLU A 61 5.82 4.76 3.86
C GLU A 61 6.93 5.80 3.89
N ARG A 62 6.58 7.08 4.02
CA ARG A 62 7.56 8.18 4.09
C ARG A 62 8.49 8.10 5.30
N GLN A 63 8.08 7.43 6.39
CA GLN A 63 8.94 7.18 7.55
C GLN A 63 9.78 5.90 7.41
N GLY A 64 9.62 5.13 6.34
CA GLY A 64 10.30 3.85 6.16
C GLY A 64 9.77 2.73 7.08
N TYR A 65 8.60 2.90 7.68
CA TYR A 65 8.04 1.93 8.64
C TYR A 65 7.56 0.61 8.02
N HIS A 66 7.57 0.54 6.70
CA HIS A 66 7.27 -0.67 5.93
C HIS A 66 8.53 -1.52 5.68
N TYR A 67 9.72 -1.03 6.03
CA TYR A 67 10.95 -1.81 5.97
C TYR A 67 11.01 -2.87 7.09
N PRO A 68 11.88 -3.89 6.94
CA PRO A 68 12.15 -4.83 8.01
C PRO A 68 12.59 -4.13 9.30
N SER A 69 12.13 -4.67 10.44
CA SER A 69 12.44 -4.15 11.79
C SER A 69 12.11 -2.66 12.01
N PRO A 70 10.84 -2.24 11.83
CA PRO A 70 10.45 -0.87 12.13
C PRO A 70 10.56 -0.58 13.64
N PRO A 71 10.69 0.71 14.05
CA PRO A 71 10.80 1.09 15.46
C PRO A 71 9.42 1.01 16.16
N THR A 72 9.01 -0.20 16.51
CA THR A 72 7.66 -0.53 17.01
C THR A 72 7.52 -0.49 18.53
N SER A 73 8.55 -0.07 19.28
CA SER A 73 8.54 -0.14 20.76
C SER A 73 7.36 0.59 21.41
N GLU A 74 6.93 1.71 20.80
CA GLU A 74 5.83 2.54 21.28
C GLU A 74 4.49 2.24 20.57
N TRP A 75 4.44 1.21 19.71
CA TRP A 75 3.23 0.93 18.92
C TRP A 75 2.26 0.04 19.69
N THR A 76 0.97 0.33 19.53
CA THR A 76 -0.09 -0.52 20.10
C THR A 76 -0.10 -1.88 19.42
N ARG A 77 -0.16 -2.95 20.21
CA ARG A 77 -0.38 -4.30 19.69
C ARG A 77 -1.84 -4.43 19.22
N SER A 78 -2.02 -4.68 17.92
CA SER A 78 -3.32 -4.82 17.27
C SER A 78 -3.32 -6.06 16.36
N ASN A 79 -4.50 -6.63 16.10
CA ASN A 79 -4.68 -7.69 15.11
C ASN A 79 -5.59 -7.20 13.97
N PRO A 80 -5.06 -6.96 12.75
CA PRO A 80 -5.84 -6.41 11.63
C PRO A 80 -6.89 -7.38 11.04
N VAL A 81 -7.01 -8.59 11.59
CA VAL A 81 -8.08 -9.55 11.27
C VAL A 81 -9.25 -9.41 12.24
N GLU A 82 -8.99 -9.13 13.50
CA GLU A 82 -10.01 -9.05 14.57
C GLU A 82 -10.41 -7.59 14.87
N ASN A 83 -9.50 -6.66 14.63
CA ASN A 83 -9.66 -5.25 14.89
C ASN A 83 -9.76 -4.49 13.57
N SER A 84 -10.81 -3.67 13.48
CA SER A 84 -10.98 -2.68 12.41
C SER A 84 -10.88 -1.30 13.01
N LEU A 85 -10.50 -0.31 12.20
CA LEU A 85 -10.57 1.08 12.60
C LEU A 85 -12.02 1.45 12.96
N PRO A 86 -12.27 2.08 14.13
CA PRO A 86 -13.62 2.44 14.55
C PRO A 86 -14.21 3.57 13.70
N GLN A 87 -13.39 4.26 12.91
CA GLN A 87 -13.76 5.37 12.03
C GLN A 87 -12.89 5.33 10.76
N ALA A 88 -13.27 6.10 9.74
CA ALA A 88 -12.49 6.21 8.51
C ALA A 88 -11.05 6.68 8.81
N GLY A 89 -10.07 5.94 8.32
CA GLY A 89 -8.65 6.22 8.55
C GLY A 89 -7.74 5.26 7.81
N VAL A 90 -6.44 5.40 8.06
CA VAL A 90 -5.39 4.53 7.51
C VAL A 90 -4.51 4.06 8.67
N GLU A 91 -4.30 2.76 8.78
CA GLU A 91 -3.47 2.13 9.80
C GLU A 91 -2.38 1.28 9.12
N LEU A 92 -1.16 1.31 9.66
CA LEU A 92 -0.10 0.37 9.33
C LEU A 92 -0.05 -0.71 10.40
N ASN A 93 -0.04 -1.97 9.98
CA ASN A 93 0.22 -3.10 10.85
C ASN A 93 1.50 -3.81 10.38
N THR A 94 2.35 -4.20 11.33
CA THR A 94 3.60 -4.90 11.06
C THR A 94 3.69 -6.15 11.92
N ALA A 95 4.14 -7.24 11.33
CA ALA A 95 4.39 -8.50 12.04
C ALA A 95 5.61 -9.18 11.40
N SER A 96 6.30 -9.99 12.20
CA SER A 96 7.41 -10.83 11.75
C SER A 96 7.12 -12.29 12.05
N PHE A 97 7.54 -13.20 11.19
CA PHE A 97 7.43 -14.64 11.40
C PHE A 97 8.67 -15.36 10.89
N ARG A 98 8.95 -16.55 11.45
CA ARG A 98 10.08 -17.38 11.02
C ARG A 98 9.59 -18.49 10.10
N LEU A 99 10.29 -18.67 8.98
CA LEU A 99 10.18 -19.83 8.10
C LEU A 99 11.39 -20.75 8.30
N ASP A 100 11.15 -22.05 8.10
CA ASP A 100 12.13 -23.12 8.20
C ASP A 100 11.78 -24.18 7.14
N VAL A 101 11.97 -23.79 5.87
CA VAL A 101 11.68 -24.64 4.71
C VAL A 101 12.87 -25.58 4.47
N PRO A 102 12.68 -26.90 4.35
CA PRO A 102 13.77 -27.82 4.11
C PRO A 102 14.54 -27.52 2.82
N ASP A 103 15.86 -27.64 2.89
CA ASP A 103 16.75 -27.49 1.73
C ASP A 103 16.39 -28.42 0.58
N GLY A 104 16.59 -27.93 -0.65
CA GLY A 104 16.35 -28.70 -1.88
C GLY A 104 14.90 -28.67 -2.38
N TRP A 105 14.01 -27.94 -1.70
CA TRP A 105 12.61 -27.78 -2.12
C TRP A 105 12.32 -26.36 -2.61
N ASP A 106 11.62 -26.28 -3.73
CA ASP A 106 10.95 -25.05 -4.15
C ASP A 106 9.50 -25.09 -3.62
N VAL A 107 9.21 -24.22 -2.64
CA VAL A 107 7.92 -24.17 -1.96
C VAL A 107 7.26 -22.82 -2.24
N PRO A 108 6.30 -22.75 -3.19
CA PRO A 108 5.57 -21.52 -3.46
C PRO A 108 4.75 -21.10 -2.24
N MET A 109 4.93 -19.85 -1.81
CA MET A 109 4.16 -19.26 -0.70
C MET A 109 3.27 -18.13 -1.22
N SER A 110 2.15 -17.91 -0.54
CA SER A 110 1.21 -16.86 -0.90
C SER A 110 0.57 -16.24 0.33
N GLY A 111 0.46 -14.92 0.33
CA GLY A 111 -0.41 -14.20 1.26
C GLY A 111 -1.86 -14.35 0.81
N ILE A 112 -2.74 -14.76 1.71
CA ILE A 112 -4.17 -14.88 1.43
C ILE A 112 -4.91 -13.78 2.19
N VAL A 113 -5.60 -12.93 1.45
CA VAL A 113 -6.53 -11.94 2.00
C VAL A 113 -7.93 -12.46 1.72
N GLY A 114 -8.62 -12.91 2.78
CA GLY A 114 -9.98 -13.41 2.66
C GLY A 114 -10.91 -12.39 2.01
N ASN A 115 -11.74 -12.83 1.07
CA ASN A 115 -12.86 -12.04 0.58
C ASN A 115 -13.96 -12.09 1.65
N PHE A 116 -14.01 -11.07 2.49
CA PHE A 116 -15.11 -10.91 3.42
C PHE A 116 -16.31 -10.38 2.62
N THR A 117 -17.02 -11.28 1.95
CA THR A 117 -18.28 -11.01 1.25
C THR A 117 -19.40 -10.52 2.19
N LYS A 118 -19.13 -10.47 3.50
CA LYS A 118 -19.85 -9.62 4.46
C LYS A 118 -19.21 -8.24 4.57
N SER A 119 -18.96 -7.55 3.46
CA SER A 119 -18.89 -6.09 3.54
C SER A 119 -20.32 -5.64 3.76
N THR A 120 -20.69 -5.34 5.00
CA THR A 120 -21.90 -4.59 5.29
C THR A 120 -21.89 -3.36 4.36
N PRO A 121 -22.98 -3.01 3.66
CA PRO A 121 -22.99 -1.80 2.84
C PRO A 121 -22.49 -0.61 3.67
N GLY A 122 -21.31 -0.07 3.32
CA GLY A 122 -20.64 1.00 4.08
C GLY A 122 -19.22 0.71 4.56
N GLU A 123 -18.77 -0.56 4.60
CA GLU A 123 -17.45 -0.94 5.12
C GLU A 123 -16.42 -1.20 4.00
N ASN A 124 -16.13 -0.17 3.20
CA ASN A 124 -15.14 -0.25 2.12
C ASN A 124 -13.72 0.00 2.66
N TYR A 125 -12.78 -0.89 2.34
CA TYR A 125 -11.36 -0.70 2.68
C TYR A 125 -10.42 -1.15 1.56
N ARG A 126 -9.18 -0.65 1.63
CA ARG A 126 -8.07 -1.01 0.73
C ARG A 126 -6.87 -1.44 1.55
N ARG A 127 -6.20 -2.52 1.15
CA ARG A 127 -4.96 -3.01 1.79
C ARG A 127 -3.81 -3.00 0.77
N GLN A 128 -2.60 -2.74 1.26
CA GLN A 128 -1.37 -2.76 0.47
C GLN A 128 -0.51 -3.94 0.96
N LEU A 129 -0.65 -5.08 0.29
CA LEU A 129 0.26 -6.22 0.35
C LEU A 129 0.72 -6.52 -1.09
N SER A 130 -0.26 -6.52 -1.98
CA SER A 130 -0.30 -5.85 -3.28
C SER A 130 -1.73 -5.27 -3.34
N VAL A 131 -1.98 -4.20 -4.10
CA VAL A 131 -3.21 -3.41 -4.00
C VAL A 131 -4.48 -4.29 -4.05
N ASN A 132 -5.09 -4.57 -2.89
CA ASN A 132 -6.39 -5.24 -2.81
C ASN A 132 -7.44 -4.20 -2.42
N VAL A 133 -8.47 -4.10 -3.25
CA VAL A 133 -9.64 -3.25 -3.04
C VAL A 133 -10.83 -4.21 -2.86
N ASN A 134 -11.31 -4.34 -1.62
CA ASN A 134 -12.26 -5.40 -1.25
C ASN A 134 -13.56 -5.36 -2.07
N ASN A 135 -14.01 -4.16 -2.45
CA ASN A 135 -15.22 -3.96 -3.24
C ASN A 135 -15.00 -3.99 -4.77
N LEU A 136 -13.78 -4.23 -5.24
CA LEU A 136 -13.47 -4.38 -6.68
C LEU A 136 -12.94 -5.78 -7.02
N GLY A 137 -12.10 -6.38 -6.17
CA GLY A 137 -11.52 -7.71 -6.44
C GLY A 137 -10.75 -7.77 -7.78
N PRO A 138 -10.49 -8.98 -8.34
CA PRO A 138 -10.81 -10.31 -7.82
C PRO A 138 -9.67 -10.96 -7.01
N GLN A 139 -8.49 -10.34 -6.93
CA GLN A 139 -7.31 -10.99 -6.36
C GLN A 139 -7.37 -11.11 -4.84
N THR A 140 -7.39 -12.35 -4.34
CA THR A 140 -7.33 -12.69 -2.91
C THR A 140 -6.06 -13.45 -2.53
N VAL A 141 -5.34 -13.98 -3.52
CA VAL A 141 -4.10 -14.75 -3.36
C VAL A 141 -2.95 -13.96 -3.98
N PHE A 142 -1.91 -13.74 -3.19
CA PHE A 142 -0.74 -12.94 -3.55
C PHE A 142 0.52 -13.80 -3.41
N PRO A 143 0.96 -14.48 -4.49
CA PRO A 143 2.21 -15.24 -4.47
C PRO A 143 3.40 -14.34 -4.15
N VAL A 144 4.28 -14.83 -3.29
CA VAL A 144 5.55 -14.16 -2.96
C VAL A 144 6.66 -15.17 -3.15
N SER A 145 7.65 -14.81 -3.96
CA SER A 145 8.75 -15.71 -4.31
C SER A 145 9.76 -15.86 -3.17
N ASN A 146 10.46 -17.00 -3.18
CA ASN A 146 11.69 -17.16 -2.43
C ASN A 146 12.69 -16.04 -2.79
N GLY A 147 13.43 -15.53 -1.81
CA GLY A 147 14.34 -14.38 -1.95
C GLY A 147 13.72 -13.03 -1.60
N ILE A 148 12.39 -12.88 -1.74
CA ILE A 148 11.64 -11.81 -1.08
C ILE A 148 11.22 -12.27 0.32
N LEU A 149 10.67 -13.49 0.43
CA LEU A 149 10.57 -14.20 1.70
C LEU A 149 11.90 -14.86 2.03
N ASN A 150 12.29 -14.82 3.30
CA ASN A 150 13.41 -15.60 3.80
C ASN A 150 12.92 -16.98 4.26
N HIS A 151 13.15 -18.00 3.44
CA HIS A 151 12.69 -19.38 3.69
C HIS A 151 13.43 -20.12 4.82
N ASP A 152 14.61 -19.62 5.25
CA ASP A 152 15.34 -20.10 6.42
C ASP A 152 15.67 -18.93 7.35
N GLY A 153 14.62 -18.28 7.87
CA GLY A 153 14.81 -17.16 8.76
C GLY A 153 13.57 -16.32 9.01
N THR A 154 13.80 -15.17 9.61
CA THR A 154 12.75 -14.19 9.88
C THR A 154 12.49 -13.36 8.64
N THR A 155 11.20 -13.24 8.30
CA THR A 155 10.67 -12.24 7.37
C THR A 155 9.89 -11.19 8.17
#